data_AF-A0A653ZBK9-F1
#
_entry.id   AF-A0A653ZBK9-F1
#
_cell.length_a   1.000
_cell.length_b   1.000
_cell.length_c   1.000
_cell.angle_alpha   90.00
_cell.angle_beta   90.00
_cell.angle_gamma   90.00
#
_symmetry.space_group_name_H-M   'P 1'
#
loop_
_entity.id
_entity.type
_entity.pdbx_description
1 polymer ?
#
loop_
_entity_poly.entity_id
_entity_poly.type
_entity_poly.pdbx_seq_one_letter_code
_entity_poly.pdbx_strand_id
1 'polypeptide(L)'
;MSLTELHTGLLLAGRGLHADRIADGHSYWVFNAEGSKKRVIRLSCTSRAGVFEVKRAATFRATKNKSATHRFSGSVAELLSIVDLELALIAAEAGHRPGEDARSGTEKTAVRPLGTLRTFDPEVVADGVDISRELIYRWQIFDDSNALVGVYIGLARASQGPVRFNRYRNRVRGIQLGLPYSANPNRDYRKVHYALANALEVGARIVFTYLCNCGPDESLAALESRLIAEHDSYGPAAHQLNEKP
;
A
#
# COMPACT_ATOMS: atom_id res chain seq x y z
N MET A 1 -19.72 7.69 9.62
CA MET A 1 -18.89 7.88 10.82
C MET A 1 -18.49 9.34 10.95
N SER A 2 -18.58 9.91 12.14
CA SER A 2 -18.26 11.30 12.44
C SER A 2 -16.84 11.45 13.02
N LEU A 3 -16.32 12.68 13.00
CA LEU A 3 -15.03 12.98 13.63
C LEU A 3 -15.06 12.68 15.14
N THR A 4 -16.17 12.96 15.80
CA THR A 4 -16.37 12.72 17.24
C THR A 4 -16.32 11.23 17.57
N GLU A 5 -16.92 10.38 16.73
CA GLU A 5 -16.87 8.92 16.89
C GLU A 5 -15.44 8.39 16.74
N LEU A 6 -14.71 8.83 15.71
CA LEU A 6 -13.30 8.47 15.54
C LEU A 6 -12.44 8.94 16.71
N HIS A 7 -12.65 10.18 17.18
CA HIS A 7 -11.93 10.74 18.32
C HIS A 7 -12.16 9.95 19.61
N THR A 8 -13.43 9.67 19.92
CA THR A 8 -13.81 8.90 21.11
C THR A 8 -13.24 7.49 21.05
N GLY A 9 -13.34 6.83 19.89
CA GLY A 9 -12.79 5.49 19.67
C GLY A 9 -11.28 5.43 19.85
N LEU A 10 -10.54 6.45 19.39
CA LEU A 10 -9.09 6.54 19.58
C LEU A 10 -8.68 6.69 21.04
N LEU A 11 -9.41 7.50 21.83
CA LEU A 11 -9.09 7.71 23.24
C LEU A 11 -9.46 6.50 24.11
N LEU A 12 -10.60 5.85 23.83
CA LEU A 12 -11.06 4.68 24.58
C LEU A 12 -10.21 3.42 24.32
N ALA A 13 -9.47 3.35 23.22
CA ALA A 13 -8.63 2.20 22.88
C ALA A 13 -7.39 2.03 23.79
N GLY A 14 -7.13 2.94 24.74
CA GLY A 14 -6.14 2.73 25.80
C GLY A 14 -4.67 2.75 25.36
N ARG A 15 -4.34 3.34 24.20
CA ARG A 15 -2.98 3.35 23.62
C ARG A 15 -2.07 4.47 24.14
N GLY A 16 -2.39 5.08 25.28
CA GLY A 16 -1.63 6.21 25.85
C GLY A 16 -1.62 7.47 24.97
N LEU A 17 -2.63 7.64 24.11
CA LEU A 17 -2.73 8.79 23.22
C LEU A 17 -3.25 10.02 23.97
N HIS A 18 -2.61 11.16 23.73
CA HIS A 18 -3.08 12.47 24.11
C HIS A 18 -3.55 13.23 22.88
N ALA A 19 -4.69 13.91 22.98
CA ALA A 19 -5.27 14.65 21.87
C ALA A 19 -5.26 16.17 22.15
N ASP A 20 -4.74 16.93 21.19
CA ASP A 20 -4.93 18.38 21.14
C ASP A 20 -6.01 18.70 20.10
N ARG A 21 -6.96 19.57 20.45
CA ARG A 21 -7.92 20.09 19.49
C ARG A 21 -7.26 21.10 18.56
N ILE A 22 -7.59 21.03 17.28
CA ILE A 22 -7.18 21.98 16.25
C ILE A 22 -8.43 22.50 15.52
N ALA A 23 -8.27 23.54 14.70
CA ALA A 23 -9.39 24.23 14.05
C ALA A 23 -10.33 23.28 13.27
N ASP A 24 -9.76 22.27 12.62
CA ASP A 24 -10.46 21.33 11.74
C ASP A 24 -10.43 19.87 12.23
N GLY A 25 -10.02 19.60 13.48
CA GLY A 25 -9.97 18.24 13.99
C GLY A 25 -9.11 18.04 15.23
N HIS A 26 -8.29 16.99 15.24
CA HIS A 26 -7.45 16.61 16.38
C HIS A 26 -6.04 16.19 15.96
N SER A 27 -5.04 16.54 16.77
CA SER A 27 -3.69 15.97 16.69
C SER A 27 -3.45 15.03 17.86
N TYR A 28 -2.95 13.83 17.58
CA TYR A 28 -2.73 12.78 18.56
C TYR A 28 -1.24 12.54 18.78
N TRP A 29 -0.87 12.32 20.04
CA TRP A 29 0.50 12.31 20.50
C TRP A 29 0.73 11.22 21.54
N VAL A 30 1.98 10.78 21.63
CA VAL A 30 2.49 10.01 22.77
C VAL A 30 3.70 10.72 23.36
N PHE A 31 4.01 10.41 24.61
CA PHE A 31 5.25 10.82 25.25
C PHE A 31 6.22 9.64 25.24
N ASN A 32 7.47 9.86 24.83
CA ASN A 32 8.50 8.85 25.00
C ASN A 32 8.95 8.78 26.48
N ALA A 33 9.80 7.80 26.82
CA ALA A 33 10.32 7.62 28.18
C ALA A 33 11.08 8.84 28.72
N GLU A 34 11.59 9.71 27.84
CA GLU A 34 12.29 10.95 28.18
C GLU A 34 11.33 12.15 28.36
N GLY A 35 10.02 11.92 28.27
CA GLY A 35 9.00 12.98 28.37
C GLY A 35 8.84 13.83 27.10
N SER A 36 9.50 13.48 26.00
CA SER A 36 9.38 14.18 24.72
C SER A 36 8.08 13.80 24.00
N LYS A 37 7.30 14.82 23.63
CA LYS A 37 6.04 14.69 22.91
C LYS A 37 6.29 14.34 21.44
N LYS A 38 5.78 13.19 20.97
CA LYS A 38 5.89 12.72 19.59
C LYS A 38 4.50 12.59 18.96
N ARG A 39 4.28 13.25 17.82
CA ARG A 39 3.00 13.19 17.10
C ARG A 39 2.89 11.84 16.40
N VAL A 40 1.75 11.19 16.58
CA VAL A 40 1.38 9.90 15.99
C VAL A 40 0.62 10.16 14.69
N ILE A 41 -0.56 10.78 14.80
CA ILE A 41 -1.37 11.19 13.65
C ILE A 41 -1.97 12.59 13.85
N ARG A 42 -2.36 13.25 12.76
CA ARG A 42 -3.35 14.33 12.77
C ARG A 42 -4.55 13.87 11.95
N LEU A 43 -5.74 14.05 12.50
CA LEU A 43 -7.01 13.74 11.87
C LEU A 43 -7.79 15.05 11.70
N SER A 44 -8.14 15.41 10.48
CA SER A 44 -8.93 16.62 10.18
C SER A 44 -10.14 16.32 9.30
N CYS A 45 -11.19 17.12 9.49
CA CYS A 45 -12.35 17.14 8.62
C CYS A 45 -11.97 17.60 7.21
N THR A 46 -12.73 17.12 6.24
CA THR A 46 -12.67 17.61 4.87
C THR A 46 -14.01 18.26 4.49
N SER A 47 -14.08 18.85 3.30
CA SER A 47 -15.34 19.39 2.77
C SER A 47 -16.43 18.33 2.56
N ARG A 48 -16.06 17.03 2.52
CA ARG A 48 -17.00 15.92 2.35
C ARG A 48 -17.29 15.26 3.69
N ALA A 49 -18.57 15.21 4.07
CA ALA A 49 -19.02 14.55 5.29
C ALA A 49 -18.62 13.06 5.30
N GLY A 50 -18.15 12.57 6.45
CA GLY A 50 -17.68 11.19 6.63
C GLY A 50 -16.34 10.88 5.96
N VAL A 51 -15.67 11.86 5.35
CA VAL A 51 -14.33 11.74 4.82
C VAL A 51 -13.40 12.68 5.57
N PHE A 52 -12.32 12.11 6.08
CA PHE A 52 -11.31 12.79 6.88
C PHE A 52 -9.98 12.79 6.16
N GLU A 53 -9.08 13.65 6.60
CA GLU A 53 -7.68 13.60 6.21
C GLU A 53 -6.87 13.09 7.40
N VAL A 54 -6.06 12.05 7.16
CA VAL A 54 -5.16 11.47 8.14
C VAL A 54 -3.73 11.76 7.72
N LYS A 55 -3.01 12.51 8.56
CA LYS A 55 -1.56 12.71 8.46
C LYS A 55 -0.84 11.82 9.46
N ARG A 56 -0.14 10.82 8.95
CA ARG A 56 0.75 9.87 9.62
C ARG A 56 2.09 10.53 9.97
N ALA A 57 2.21 11.04 11.18
CA ALA A 57 3.28 11.97 11.51
C ALA A 57 4.66 11.30 11.69
N ALA A 58 4.73 10.06 12.17
CA ALA A 58 5.96 9.29 12.27
C ALA A 58 6.44 8.84 10.89
N THR A 59 5.52 8.32 10.07
CA THR A 59 5.81 8.02 8.66
C THR A 59 6.31 9.26 7.92
N PHE A 60 5.67 10.42 8.11
CA PHE A 60 6.11 11.68 7.50
C PHE A 60 7.54 12.06 7.94
N ARG A 61 7.89 11.91 9.22
CA ARG A 61 9.25 12.23 9.70
C ARG A 61 10.29 11.28 9.13
N ALA A 62 10.01 9.97 9.17
CA ALA A 62 10.93 8.93 8.70
C ALA A 62 11.20 9.03 7.20
N THR A 63 10.19 9.39 6.40
CA THR A 63 10.27 9.34 4.93
C THR A 63 10.33 10.70 4.25
N LYS A 64 10.00 11.79 4.97
CA LYS A 64 9.74 13.13 4.42
C LYS A 64 8.72 13.14 3.26
N ASN A 65 7.90 12.10 3.14
CA ASN A 65 6.95 11.89 2.04
C ASN A 65 5.60 12.55 2.33
N LYS A 66 5.05 13.28 1.36
CA LYS A 66 3.72 13.92 1.42
C LYS A 66 2.56 12.90 1.47
N SER A 67 2.75 11.64 1.03
CA SER A 67 1.74 10.57 1.10
C SER A 67 1.41 10.10 2.52
N ALA A 68 2.19 10.54 3.50
CA ALA A 68 1.83 10.39 4.90
C ALA A 68 0.49 11.09 5.22
N THR A 69 0.04 12.02 4.38
CA THR A 69 -1.31 12.60 4.42
C THR A 69 -2.20 11.96 3.36
N HIS A 70 -3.33 11.35 3.75
CA HIS A 70 -4.29 10.74 2.82
C HIS A 70 -5.73 10.87 3.31
N ARG A 71 -6.68 10.64 2.40
CA ARG A 71 -8.12 10.63 2.72
C ARG A 71 -8.51 9.32 3.38
N PHE A 72 -9.36 9.40 4.40
CA PHE A 72 -9.80 8.30 5.22
C PHE A 72 -11.32 8.34 5.39
N SER A 73 -12.00 7.25 5.13
CA SER A 73 -13.46 7.09 5.31
C SER A 73 -13.82 5.76 5.97
N GLY A 74 -12.85 5.15 6.65
CA GLY A 74 -13.00 3.85 7.30
C GLY A 74 -13.54 3.93 8.73
N SER A 75 -13.49 2.79 9.39
CA SER A 75 -13.92 2.53 10.76
C SER A 75 -12.88 2.94 11.82
N VAL A 76 -13.29 2.99 13.09
CA VAL A 76 -12.37 3.17 14.23
C VAL A 76 -11.28 2.08 14.22
N ALA A 77 -11.64 0.83 13.92
CA ALA A 77 -10.69 -0.29 13.91
C ALA A 77 -9.58 -0.08 12.87
N GLU A 78 -9.94 0.32 11.65
CA GLU A 78 -8.97 0.64 10.60
C GLU A 78 -8.07 1.83 10.99
N LEU A 79 -8.63 2.86 11.63
CA LEU A 79 -7.85 3.99 12.11
C LEU A 79 -6.88 3.59 13.24
N LEU A 80 -7.30 2.67 14.12
CA LEU A 80 -6.44 2.13 15.17
C LEU A 80 -5.27 1.33 14.59
N SER A 81 -5.47 0.58 13.51
CA SER A 81 -4.38 -0.09 12.80
C SER A 81 -3.35 0.91 12.25
N ILE A 82 -3.81 2.05 11.70
CA ILE A 82 -2.90 3.13 11.27
C ILE A 82 -2.11 3.69 12.46
N VAL A 83 -2.78 3.91 13.59
CA VAL A 83 -2.14 4.40 14.82
C VAL A 83 -1.07 3.44 15.31
N ASP A 84 -1.32 2.13 15.28
CA ASP A 84 -0.36 1.12 15.74
C ASP A 84 0.92 1.11 14.92
N LEU A 85 0.78 1.26 13.61
CA LEU A 85 1.93 1.39 12.72
C LEU A 85 2.75 2.65 13.05
N GLU A 86 2.10 3.78 13.34
CA GLU A 86 2.80 5.01 13.72
C GLU A 86 3.46 4.91 15.10
N LEU A 87 2.83 4.24 16.06
CA LEU A 87 3.40 4.00 17.39
C LEU A 87 4.63 3.10 17.30
N ALA A 88 4.59 2.05 16.49
CA ALA A 88 5.74 1.17 16.24
C ALA A 88 6.92 1.93 15.62
N LEU A 89 6.65 2.86 14.68
CA LEU A 89 7.65 3.75 14.11
C LEU A 89 8.30 4.65 15.18
N ILE A 90 7.49 5.26 16.05
CA ILE A 90 7.98 6.13 17.13
C ILE A 90 8.83 5.34 18.13
N ALA A 91 8.42 4.12 18.47
CA ALA A 91 9.21 3.25 19.35
C ALA A 91 10.57 2.90 18.74
N ALA A 92 10.61 2.64 17.42
CA ALA A 92 11.85 2.38 16.70
C ALA A 92 12.79 3.61 16.65
N GLU A 93 12.24 4.83 16.53
CA GLU A 93 13.01 6.08 16.62
C GLU A 93 13.69 6.24 17.99
N ALA A 94 13.00 5.87 19.08
CA ALA A 94 13.51 6.02 20.45
C ALA A 94 14.63 5.01 20.81
N GLY A 95 14.75 3.90 20.07
CA GLY A 95 15.81 2.90 20.26
C GLY A 95 17.15 3.27 19.61
N HIS A 96 17.21 4.33 18.79
CA HIS A 96 18.40 4.73 18.05
C HIS A 96 19.13 5.89 18.76
N ARG A 97 20.30 5.61 19.36
CA ARG A 97 21.18 6.66 19.94
C ARG A 97 22.09 7.23 18.84
N PRO A 98 22.21 8.55 18.68
CA PRO A 98 23.12 9.15 17.71
C PRO A 98 24.53 9.23 18.32
N GLY A 99 25.50 8.51 17.74
CA GLY A 99 26.89 8.55 18.20
C GLY A 99 27.90 7.63 17.50
N GLU A 100 27.48 6.62 16.73
CA GLU A 100 28.39 5.70 16.06
C GLU A 100 28.34 5.84 14.53
N ASP A 101 28.87 6.95 14.01
CA ASP A 101 29.21 7.08 12.59
C ASP A 101 30.64 7.62 12.46
N ALA A 102 31.63 6.73 12.59
CA ALA A 102 32.96 6.98 12.04
C ALA A 102 33.76 5.70 11.83
N ARG A 103 33.85 5.31 10.56
CA ARG A 103 34.95 4.62 9.85
C ARG A 103 34.80 3.11 9.57
N SER A 104 34.93 2.88 8.26
CA SER A 104 35.56 1.73 7.60
C SER A 104 34.66 0.57 7.19
N GLY A 105 34.62 0.37 5.87
CA GLY A 105 34.49 -0.96 5.26
C GLY A 105 33.06 -1.46 5.08
N THR A 106 32.61 -1.46 3.82
CA THR A 106 31.76 -2.49 3.22
C THR A 106 31.06 -3.43 4.20
N GLU A 107 29.84 -3.11 4.62
CA GLU A 107 28.92 -4.13 5.10
C GLU A 107 27.47 -3.72 4.88
N LYS A 108 26.70 -4.72 4.44
CA LYS A 108 25.25 -4.67 4.27
C LYS A 108 24.63 -4.59 5.66
N THR A 109 23.89 -3.53 5.98
CA THR A 109 23.21 -3.41 7.29
C THR A 109 21.72 -3.15 7.05
N ALA A 110 20.91 -4.20 6.90
CA ALA A 110 20.15 -4.89 7.97
C ALA A 110 19.06 -3.97 8.56
N VAL A 111 17.91 -3.85 7.88
CA VAL A 111 16.70 -4.69 8.05
C VAL A 111 16.10 -4.55 9.46
N ARG A 112 15.00 -3.77 9.52
CA ARG A 112 14.05 -3.70 10.65
C ARG A 112 13.57 -5.11 11.02
N PRO A 113 13.12 -5.37 12.25
CA PRO A 113 12.56 -6.68 12.57
C PRO A 113 11.36 -6.91 11.65
N LEU A 114 11.46 -7.93 10.79
CA LEU A 114 10.38 -8.42 9.97
C LEU A 114 9.22 -8.79 10.90
N GLY A 115 8.11 -8.05 10.85
CA GLY A 115 6.84 -8.76 10.82
C GLY A 115 7.01 -9.75 9.67
N THR A 116 6.91 -11.06 9.94
CA THR A 116 7.30 -12.14 9.03
C THR A 116 6.91 -11.76 7.60
N LEU A 117 7.89 -11.51 6.73
CA LEU A 117 7.61 -11.14 5.35
C LEU A 117 6.68 -12.20 4.79
N ARG A 118 5.45 -11.81 4.46
CA ARG A 118 4.50 -12.75 3.91
C ARG A 118 4.97 -13.09 2.50
N THR A 119 5.14 -14.38 2.23
CA THR A 119 5.51 -14.86 0.91
C THR A 119 4.47 -14.40 -0.10
N PHE A 120 4.91 -13.74 -1.17
CA PHE A 120 4.05 -13.42 -2.30
C PHE A 120 3.97 -14.64 -3.22
N ASP A 121 2.95 -15.46 -2.99
CA ASP A 121 2.69 -16.71 -3.70
C ASP A 121 1.22 -16.75 -4.19
N PRO A 122 0.89 -16.00 -5.25
CA PRO A 122 -0.45 -16.03 -5.83
C PRO A 122 -0.68 -17.32 -6.62
N GLU A 123 -1.93 -17.69 -6.82
CA GLU A 123 -2.31 -18.75 -7.75
C GLU A 123 -2.00 -18.31 -9.18
N VAL A 124 -1.29 -19.15 -9.95
CA VAL A 124 -0.90 -18.83 -11.34
C VAL A 124 -1.67 -19.72 -12.31
N VAL A 125 -2.37 -19.08 -13.25
CA VAL A 125 -3.14 -19.73 -14.32
C VAL A 125 -2.54 -19.33 -15.68
N ALA A 126 -2.20 -20.32 -16.51
CA ALA A 126 -1.43 -20.12 -17.74
C ALA A 126 -1.92 -20.97 -18.92
N ASP A 127 -3.23 -21.18 -19.03
CA ASP A 127 -3.84 -22.15 -19.93
C ASP A 127 -3.55 -21.83 -21.41
N GLY A 128 -2.53 -22.48 -21.97
CA GLY A 128 -2.18 -22.41 -23.38
C GLY A 128 -1.59 -21.08 -23.89
N VAL A 129 -1.28 -20.14 -22.99
CA VAL A 129 -0.71 -18.84 -23.38
C VAL A 129 0.81 -18.95 -23.52
N ASP A 130 1.33 -18.59 -24.69
CA ASP A 130 2.77 -18.54 -24.95
C ASP A 130 3.39 -17.31 -24.30
N ILE A 131 4.07 -17.51 -23.17
CA ILE A 131 4.68 -16.43 -22.39
C ILE A 131 5.87 -15.75 -23.08
N SER A 132 6.40 -16.31 -24.19
CA SER A 132 7.48 -15.69 -24.96
C SER A 132 6.98 -14.55 -25.87
N ARG A 133 5.69 -14.57 -26.23
CA ARG A 133 5.04 -13.62 -27.13
C ARG A 133 4.44 -12.44 -26.37
N GLU A 134 3.98 -11.46 -27.14
CA GLU A 134 3.14 -10.40 -26.60
C GLU A 134 1.84 -10.99 -26.07
N LEU A 135 1.43 -10.54 -24.88
CA LEU A 135 0.29 -11.10 -24.17
C LEU A 135 -0.34 -10.09 -23.22
N ILE A 136 -1.56 -10.42 -22.79
CA ILE A 136 -2.26 -9.77 -21.70
C ILE A 136 -2.30 -10.70 -20.49
N TYR A 137 -2.14 -10.13 -19.31
CA TYR A 137 -2.30 -10.81 -18.04
C TYR A 137 -3.29 -10.06 -17.15
N ARG A 138 -3.80 -10.76 -16.15
CA ARG A 138 -4.76 -10.26 -15.17
C ARG A 138 -4.29 -10.57 -13.76
N TRP A 139 -4.44 -9.61 -12.86
CA TRP A 139 -4.43 -9.83 -11.42
C TRP A 139 -5.85 -9.75 -10.89
N GLN A 140 -6.22 -10.69 -10.02
CA GLN A 140 -7.46 -10.65 -9.26
C GLN A 140 -7.18 -10.84 -7.77
N ILE A 141 -7.97 -10.17 -6.93
CA ILE A 141 -7.93 -10.28 -5.48
C ILE A 141 -9.33 -10.62 -5.02
N PHE A 142 -9.44 -11.66 -4.20
CA PHE A 142 -10.69 -12.11 -3.61
C PHE A 142 -10.60 -12.02 -2.09
N ASP A 143 -11.68 -11.55 -1.46
CA ASP A 143 -11.80 -11.57 -0.01
C ASP A 143 -12.12 -12.98 0.52
N ASP A 144 -12.32 -13.09 1.83
CA ASP A 144 -12.66 -14.33 2.54
C ASP A 144 -14.02 -14.92 2.11
N SER A 145 -14.94 -14.08 1.62
CA SER A 145 -16.22 -14.48 1.03
C SER A 145 -16.09 -14.93 -0.43
N ASN A 146 -14.87 -14.91 -0.98
CA ASN A 146 -14.55 -15.18 -2.38
C ASN A 146 -15.19 -14.15 -3.35
N ALA A 147 -15.51 -12.95 -2.86
CA ALA A 147 -15.97 -11.84 -3.69
C ALA A 147 -14.78 -11.12 -4.33
N LEU A 148 -14.93 -10.67 -5.58
CA LEU A 148 -13.89 -9.94 -6.30
C LEU A 148 -13.74 -8.53 -5.74
N VAL A 149 -12.61 -8.24 -5.09
CA VAL A 149 -12.31 -6.94 -4.47
C VAL A 149 -11.19 -6.18 -5.16
N GLY A 150 -10.58 -6.77 -6.19
CA GLY A 150 -9.56 -6.13 -7.01
C GLY A 150 -9.37 -6.82 -8.34
N VAL A 151 -9.31 -6.06 -9.43
CA VAL A 151 -9.00 -6.55 -10.77
C VAL A 151 -8.11 -5.54 -11.50
N TYR A 152 -7.05 -6.06 -12.12
CA TYR A 152 -6.11 -5.29 -12.93
C TYR A 152 -5.79 -6.05 -14.20
N ILE A 153 -5.79 -5.35 -15.33
CA ILE A 153 -5.34 -5.85 -16.63
C ILE A 153 -4.02 -5.18 -16.99
N GLY A 154 -3.05 -5.96 -17.46
CA GLY A 154 -1.80 -5.41 -17.95
C GLY A 154 -1.24 -6.16 -19.14
N LEU A 155 -0.46 -5.45 -19.93
CA LEU A 155 0.26 -6.04 -21.06
C LEU A 155 1.71 -6.44 -20.74
N ALA A 156 2.19 -7.44 -21.46
CA ALA A 156 3.58 -7.80 -21.58
C ALA A 156 3.99 -7.82 -23.06
N ARG A 157 5.05 -7.09 -23.40
CA ARG A 157 5.69 -7.19 -24.71
C ARG A 157 6.46 -8.50 -24.83
N ALA A 158 6.89 -8.84 -26.05
CA ALA A 158 7.67 -10.05 -26.33
C ALA A 158 8.85 -10.15 -25.36
N SER A 159 9.16 -11.38 -24.90
CA SER A 159 10.16 -11.70 -23.86
C SER A 159 9.89 -11.15 -22.44
N GLN A 160 8.87 -10.32 -22.22
CA GLN A 160 8.57 -9.77 -20.89
C GLN A 160 7.60 -10.65 -20.08
N GLY A 161 6.85 -11.56 -20.71
CA GLY A 161 5.90 -12.46 -20.05
C GLY A 161 6.45 -13.18 -18.81
N PRO A 162 7.63 -13.84 -18.88
CA PRO A 162 8.20 -14.57 -17.75
C PRO A 162 8.69 -13.63 -16.63
N VAL A 163 9.08 -12.40 -16.98
CA VAL A 163 9.67 -11.43 -16.05
C VAL A 163 8.59 -10.60 -15.34
N ARG A 164 7.39 -10.48 -15.92
CA ARG A 164 6.31 -9.65 -15.37
C ARG A 164 5.91 -10.08 -13.98
N PHE A 165 5.69 -11.38 -13.78
CA PHE A 165 5.38 -11.93 -12.46
C PHE A 165 6.43 -11.52 -11.41
N ASN A 166 7.72 -11.74 -11.72
CA ASN A 166 8.83 -11.39 -10.82
C ASN A 166 8.93 -9.88 -10.54
N ARG A 167 8.59 -9.02 -11.52
CA ARG A 167 8.54 -7.57 -11.28
C ARG A 167 7.49 -7.23 -10.22
N TYR A 168 6.27 -7.77 -10.31
CA TYR A 168 5.22 -7.52 -9.33
C TYR A 168 5.61 -8.05 -7.94
N ARG A 169 6.15 -9.27 -7.86
CA ARG A 169 6.70 -9.83 -6.62
C ARG A 169 7.70 -8.88 -5.95
N ASN A 170 8.65 -8.35 -6.71
CA ASN A 170 9.65 -7.40 -6.18
C ASN A 170 9.02 -6.07 -5.77
N ARG A 171 7.97 -5.60 -6.45
CA ARG A 171 7.25 -4.38 -6.06
C ARG A 171 6.50 -4.57 -4.75
N VAL A 172 5.79 -5.68 -4.60
CA VAL A 172 5.08 -6.04 -3.35
C VAL A 172 6.06 -6.18 -2.19
N ARG A 173 7.18 -6.89 -2.39
CA ARG A 173 8.25 -6.99 -1.39
C ARG A 173 8.81 -5.62 -1.00
N GLY A 174 9.01 -4.74 -1.97
CA GLY A 174 9.46 -3.36 -1.71
C GLY A 174 8.48 -2.61 -0.80
N ILE A 175 7.18 -2.73 -1.04
CA ILE A 175 6.13 -2.13 -0.21
C ILE A 175 6.15 -2.72 1.21
N GLN A 176 6.23 -4.05 1.36
CA GLN A 176 6.33 -4.71 2.67
C GLN A 176 7.56 -4.26 3.47
N LEU A 177 8.66 -3.95 2.77
CA LEU A 177 9.89 -3.42 3.36
C LEU A 177 9.85 -1.90 3.57
N GLY A 178 8.78 -1.21 3.17
CA GLY A 178 8.67 0.25 3.24
C GLY A 178 9.64 0.98 2.31
N LEU A 179 10.14 0.31 1.26
CA LEU A 179 11.05 0.90 0.29
C LEU A 179 10.29 1.78 -0.70
N PRO A 180 10.89 2.86 -1.20
CA PRO A 180 10.32 3.65 -2.28
C PRO A 180 10.35 2.88 -3.60
N TYR A 181 9.39 3.16 -4.50
CA TYR A 181 9.32 2.53 -5.83
C TYR A 181 10.58 2.78 -6.67
N SER A 182 11.16 3.97 -6.50
CA SER A 182 12.25 4.52 -7.29
C SER A 182 12.99 5.56 -6.46
N ALA A 183 14.26 5.80 -6.79
CA ALA A 183 15.04 6.90 -6.20
C ALA A 183 14.46 8.29 -6.55
N ASN A 184 13.76 8.40 -7.69
CA ASN A 184 13.00 9.61 -8.04
C ASN A 184 11.73 9.71 -7.17
N PRO A 185 11.56 10.77 -6.35
CA PRO A 185 10.42 10.92 -5.44
C PRO A 185 9.08 11.20 -6.15
N ASN A 186 9.09 11.58 -7.43
CA ASN A 186 7.89 11.79 -8.23
C ASN A 186 7.35 10.50 -8.87
N ARG A 187 8.02 9.37 -8.65
CA ARG A 187 7.59 8.06 -9.14
C ARG A 187 7.16 7.20 -7.96
N ASP A 188 5.90 6.80 -7.97
CA ASP A 188 5.33 5.97 -6.93
C ASP A 188 4.92 4.58 -7.46
N TYR A 189 4.66 3.67 -6.53
CA TYR A 189 3.96 2.43 -6.83
C TYR A 189 2.57 2.75 -7.36
N ARG A 190 2.12 1.94 -8.31
CA ARG A 190 0.77 1.98 -8.87
C ARG A 190 -0.26 1.38 -7.92
N LYS A 191 -1.53 1.75 -8.11
CA LYS A 191 -2.69 1.22 -7.34
C LYS A 191 -2.67 -0.31 -7.18
N VAL A 192 -2.38 -1.06 -8.24
CA VAL A 192 -2.28 -2.52 -8.20
C VAL A 192 -1.20 -3.06 -7.26
N HIS A 193 -0.03 -2.40 -7.16
CA HIS A 193 1.04 -2.89 -6.27
C HIS A 193 0.63 -2.76 -4.80
N TYR A 194 -0.02 -1.65 -4.45
CA TYR A 194 -0.56 -1.42 -3.12
C TYR A 194 -1.68 -2.41 -2.79
N ALA A 195 -2.60 -2.64 -3.73
CA ALA A 195 -3.68 -3.60 -3.56
C ALA A 195 -3.15 -5.03 -3.30
N LEU A 196 -2.12 -5.46 -4.04
CA LEU A 196 -1.49 -6.78 -3.85
C LEU A 196 -0.76 -6.88 -2.50
N ALA A 197 -0.06 -5.82 -2.07
CA ALA A 197 0.60 -5.80 -0.77
C ALA A 197 -0.42 -5.85 0.38
N ASN A 198 -1.51 -5.08 0.28
CA ASN A 198 -2.60 -5.12 1.24
C ASN A 198 -3.30 -6.48 1.28
N ALA A 199 -3.54 -7.09 0.12
CA ALA A 199 -4.11 -8.43 0.02
C ALA A 199 -3.27 -9.47 0.77
N LEU A 200 -1.94 -9.41 0.67
CA LEU A 200 -1.07 -10.27 1.47
C LEU A 200 -1.22 -10.01 2.97
N GLU A 201 -1.26 -8.74 3.40
CA GLU A 201 -1.35 -8.36 4.82
C GLU A 201 -2.59 -8.96 5.49
N VAL A 202 -3.73 -8.90 4.80
CA VAL A 202 -5.03 -9.40 5.27
C VAL A 202 -5.28 -10.88 4.96
N GLY A 203 -4.36 -11.55 4.26
CA GLY A 203 -4.50 -12.96 3.87
C GLY A 203 -5.55 -13.22 2.79
N ALA A 204 -5.84 -12.24 1.94
CA ALA A 204 -6.75 -12.37 0.81
C ALA A 204 -6.16 -13.28 -0.28
N ARG A 205 -7.04 -13.94 -1.03
CA ARG A 205 -6.65 -14.80 -2.15
C ARG A 205 -6.25 -13.95 -3.35
N ILE A 206 -5.11 -14.25 -3.95
CA ILE A 206 -4.58 -13.51 -5.12
C ILE A 206 -4.41 -14.49 -6.27
N VAL A 207 -4.93 -14.13 -7.44
CA VAL A 207 -4.82 -14.92 -8.68
C VAL A 207 -4.14 -14.10 -9.76
N PHE A 208 -3.16 -14.70 -10.41
CA PHE A 208 -2.48 -14.19 -11.60
C PHE A 208 -2.82 -15.07 -12.80
N THR A 209 -3.37 -14.49 -13.85
CA THR A 209 -3.76 -15.23 -15.06
C THR A 209 -3.06 -14.65 -16.28
N TYR A 210 -2.37 -15.47 -17.07
CA TYR A 210 -2.06 -15.12 -18.45
C TYR A 210 -3.35 -15.31 -19.27
N LEU A 211 -3.93 -14.21 -19.79
CA LEU A 211 -5.25 -14.25 -20.43
C LEU A 211 -5.17 -14.73 -21.88
N CYS A 212 -4.35 -14.08 -22.69
CA CYS A 212 -4.23 -14.39 -24.10
C CYS A 212 -2.95 -13.80 -24.70
N ASN A 213 -2.51 -14.38 -25.81
CA ASN A 213 -1.52 -13.76 -26.67
C ASN A 213 -2.15 -12.71 -27.58
N CYS A 214 -1.38 -11.69 -27.93
CA CYS A 214 -1.78 -10.73 -28.95
C CYS A 214 -1.73 -11.37 -30.34
N GLY A 215 -2.77 -11.14 -31.14
CA GLY A 215 -2.83 -11.55 -32.54
C GLY A 215 -1.78 -10.81 -33.39
N PRO A 216 -1.35 -11.38 -34.54
CA PRO A 216 -0.36 -10.76 -35.42
C PRO A 216 -0.84 -9.43 -36.05
N ASP A 217 -2.15 -9.29 -36.25
CA ASP A 217 -2.77 -8.09 -36.85
C ASP A 217 -3.52 -7.24 -35.80
N GLU A 218 -3.37 -7.54 -34.51
CA GLU A 218 -4.00 -6.82 -33.41
C GLU A 218 -2.97 -5.92 -32.71
N SER A 219 -3.37 -4.70 -32.37
CA SER A 219 -2.54 -3.83 -31.52
C SER A 219 -2.63 -4.28 -30.07
N LEU A 220 -1.49 -4.58 -29.45
CA LEU A 220 -1.42 -4.95 -28.03
C LEU A 220 -2.07 -3.91 -27.10
N ALA A 221 -1.98 -2.62 -27.45
CA ALA A 221 -2.61 -1.55 -26.69
C ALA A 221 -4.13 -1.53 -26.89
N ALA A 222 -4.61 -1.78 -28.12
CA ALA A 222 -6.05 -1.88 -28.38
C ALA A 222 -6.67 -3.11 -27.69
N LEU A 223 -5.95 -4.23 -27.70
CA LEU A 223 -6.29 -5.45 -26.97
C LEU A 223 -6.35 -5.20 -25.46
N GLU A 224 -5.34 -4.54 -24.87
CA GLU A 224 -5.33 -4.16 -23.45
C GLU A 224 -6.56 -3.30 -23.11
N SER A 225 -6.83 -2.27 -23.91
CA SER A 225 -7.95 -1.35 -23.65
C SER A 225 -9.31 -2.04 -23.73
N ARG A 226 -9.50 -2.91 -24.73
CA ARG A 226 -10.71 -3.74 -24.84
C ARG A 226 -10.89 -4.63 -23.62
N LEU A 227 -9.84 -5.30 -23.17
CA LEU A 227 -9.90 -6.19 -22.01
C LEU A 227 -10.04 -5.44 -20.67
N ILE A 228 -9.51 -4.22 -20.55
CA ILE A 228 -9.77 -3.35 -19.39
C ILE A 228 -11.27 -3.05 -19.28
N ALA A 229 -11.94 -2.78 -20.40
CA ALA A 229 -13.38 -2.55 -20.44
C ALA A 229 -14.18 -3.83 -20.16
N GLU A 230 -13.82 -4.94 -20.82
CA GLU A 230 -14.50 -6.23 -20.67
C GLU A 230 -14.43 -6.79 -19.24
N HIS A 231 -13.29 -6.61 -18.57
CA HIS A 231 -13.08 -7.05 -17.19
C HIS A 231 -13.41 -5.99 -16.14
N ASP A 232 -14.00 -4.86 -16.55
CA ASP A 232 -14.38 -3.76 -15.67
C ASP A 232 -13.25 -3.38 -14.69
N SER A 233 -12.03 -3.15 -15.21
CA SER A 233 -10.84 -2.96 -14.37
C SER A 233 -10.39 -1.51 -14.21
N TYR A 234 -11.06 -0.56 -14.88
CA TYR A 234 -10.78 0.87 -14.83
C TYR A 234 -12.04 1.68 -14.49
N GLY A 235 -11.92 2.60 -13.53
CA GLY A 235 -12.99 3.52 -13.15
C GLY A 235 -12.94 3.90 -11.66
N PRO A 236 -14.04 4.46 -11.12
CA PRO A 236 -14.10 4.95 -9.73
C PRO A 236 -14.39 3.85 -8.70
N ALA A 237 -14.75 2.64 -9.12
CA ALA A 237 -15.10 1.57 -8.21
C ALA A 237 -13.87 1.06 -7.44
N ALA A 238 -14.11 0.50 -6.24
CA ALA A 238 -13.03 0.06 -5.37
C ALA A 238 -12.22 -1.09 -5.99
N HIS A 239 -12.88 -2.02 -6.69
CA HIS A 239 -12.25 -3.19 -7.31
C HIS A 239 -11.43 -2.85 -8.56
N GLN A 240 -11.66 -1.68 -9.19
CA GLN A 240 -10.98 -1.27 -10.43
C GLN A 240 -9.56 -0.77 -10.15
N LEU A 241 -8.52 -1.53 -10.53
CA LEU A 241 -7.13 -1.21 -10.19
C LEU A 241 -6.31 -0.58 -11.33
N ASN A 242 -6.83 -0.54 -12.56
CA ASN A 242 -6.22 0.23 -13.65
C ASN A 242 -6.39 1.73 -13.41
N GLU A 243 -5.36 2.51 -13.72
CA GLU A 243 -5.35 3.98 -13.59
C GLU A 243 -5.67 4.69 -14.90
N LYS A 244 -5.67 3.92 -15.99
CA LYS A 244 -5.98 4.36 -17.35
C LYS A 244 -6.59 3.18 -18.12
N PRO A 245 -7.48 3.48 -19.08
CA PRO A 245 -7.94 2.49 -20.05
C PRO A 245 -6.86 2.13 -21.05
#